data_AF-A0ABD5T1T0-F1
#
_entry.id   AF-A0ABD5T1T0-F1
#
_cell.length_a   1.000
_cell.length_b   1.000
_cell.length_c   1.000
_cell.angle_alpha   90.00
_cell.angle_beta   90.00
_cell.angle_gamma   90.00
#
_symmetry.space_group_name_H-M   'P 1'
#
loop_
_entity.id
_entity.type
_entity.pdbx_description
1 polymer ?
#
loop_
_entity_poly.entity_id
_entity_poly.type
_entity_poly.pdbx_seq_one_letter_code
_entity_poly.pdbx_strand_id
1 'polypeptide(L)' 'RALSTDEPTTILVDGEEDLVALPAIVAAPEGASVVYGQPDEGMVHVNVTDDHRTEMRDLLERFEGDTERFWKLLGSDTDT' A
#
# COMPACT_ATOMS: atom_id res chain seq x y z
N ARG A 1 9.65 10.49 2.83
CA ARG A 1 8.77 9.30 2.94
C ARG A 1 9.68 8.07 2.94
N ALA A 2 9.29 6.97 3.60
CA ALA A 2 10.12 5.75 3.66
C ALA A 2 10.49 5.19 2.27
N LEU A 3 9.61 5.36 1.28
CA LEU A 3 9.86 4.94 -0.10
C LEU A 3 10.84 5.85 -0.88
N SER A 4 11.32 6.95 -0.28
CA SER A 4 12.18 7.94 -0.93
C SER A 4 13.59 8.01 -0.33
N THR A 5 13.93 7.05 0.53
CA THR A 5 15.25 6.91 1.17
C THR A 5 15.92 5.65 0.64
N ASP A 6 17.23 5.71 0.44
CA ASP A 6 18.03 4.58 0.01
C ASP A 6 18.33 3.62 1.19
N GLU A 7 18.10 4.09 2.43
CA GLU A 7 18.30 3.31 3.64
C GLU A 7 17.08 2.44 3.98
N PRO A 8 17.29 1.19 4.43
CA PRO A 8 16.22 0.36 4.94
C PRO A 8 15.46 1.06 6.08
N THR A 9 14.14 1.20 5.90
CA THR A 9 13.26 1.83 6.89
C THR A 9 12.31 0.79 7.48
N THR A 10 12.28 0.68 8.81
CA THR A 10 11.33 -0.17 9.54
C THR A 10 10.16 0.68 10.02
N ILE A 11 8.94 0.21 9.76
CA ILE A 11 7.69 0.81 10.24
C ILE A 11 7.07 -0.18 11.23
N LEU A 12 6.76 0.29 12.43
CA LEU A 12 5.98 -0.48 13.40
C LEU A 12 4.49 -0.23 13.11
N VAL A 13 3.75 -1.31 12.89
CA VAL A 13 2.30 -1.26 12.70
C VAL A 13 1.63 -1.64 14.01
N ASP A 14 0.70 -0.80 14.47
CA ASP A 14 -0.20 -1.12 15.58
C ASP A 14 -1.53 -1.59 14.99
N GLY A 15 -1.83 -2.89 15.11
CA GLY A 15 -2.97 -3.54 14.47
C GLY A 15 -2.57 -4.59 13.45
N GLU A 16 -3.32 -4.67 12.34
CA GLU A 16 -3.15 -5.68 11.29
C GLU A 16 -2.07 -5.26 10.28
N GLU A 17 -1.00 -6.05 10.20
CA GLU A 17 0.15 -5.81 9.31
C GLU A 17 -0.21 -6.03 7.83
N ASP A 18 -0.98 -7.06 7.53
CA ASP A 18 -1.36 -7.45 6.18
C ASP A 18 -2.18 -6.37 5.47
N LEU A 19 -3.04 -5.63 6.20
CA LEU A 19 -3.76 -4.48 5.67
C LEU A 19 -2.85 -3.34 5.22
N VAL A 20 -1.63 -3.22 5.76
CA VAL A 20 -0.65 -2.21 5.33
C VAL A 20 -0.09 -2.52 3.94
N ALA A 21 -0.19 -3.76 3.46
CA ALA A 21 0.24 -4.12 2.11
C ALA A 21 -0.52 -3.33 1.03
N LEU A 22 -1.83 -3.09 1.22
CA LEU A 22 -2.66 -2.38 0.25
C LEU A 22 -2.18 -0.95 -0.03
N PRO A 23 -2.07 -0.04 0.97
CA PRO A 23 -1.53 1.29 0.75
C PRO A 23 -0.05 1.26 0.33
N ALA A 24 0.73 0.26 0.74
CA ALA A 24 2.12 0.11 0.31
C ALA A 24 2.21 -0.16 -1.20
N ILE A 25 1.36 -1.03 -1.76
CA ILE A 25 1.28 -1.28 -3.20
C ILE A 25 0.87 -0.02 -3.96
N VAL A 26 -0.12 0.72 -3.44
CA VAL A 26 -0.56 1.99 -4.08
C VAL A 26 0.54 3.05 -4.09
N ALA A 27 1.34 3.14 -3.04
CA ALA A 27 2.39 4.15 -2.90
C ALA A 27 3.72 3.78 -3.58
N ALA A 28 3.96 2.49 -3.82
CA ALA A 28 5.20 1.99 -4.39
C ALA A 28 5.36 2.32 -5.88
N PRO A 29 6.60 2.55 -6.36
CA PRO A 29 6.86 2.79 -7.77
C PRO A 29 6.58 1.54 -8.63
N GLU A 30 6.33 1.76 -9.93
CA GLU A 30 6.19 0.67 -10.92
C GLU A 30 7.40 -0.28 -10.87
N GLY A 31 7.14 -1.59 -10.92
CA GLY A 31 8.16 -2.63 -10.86
C GLY A 31 8.75 -2.87 -9.46
N ALA A 32 8.26 -2.19 -8.43
CA ALA A 32 8.62 -2.51 -7.04
C ALA A 32 8.09 -3.89 -6.64
N SER A 33 8.75 -4.51 -5.67
CA SER A 33 8.27 -5.75 -5.05
C SER A 33 7.71 -5.45 -3.66
N VAL A 34 6.47 -5.85 -3.42
CA VAL A 34 5.84 -5.86 -2.10
C VAL A 34 5.67 -7.30 -1.67
N VAL A 35 6.07 -7.62 -0.44
CA VAL A 35 5.97 -8.96 0.14
C VAL A 35 5.30 -8.83 1.49
N TYR A 36 4.25 -9.60 1.73
CA TYR A 36 3.50 -9.60 2.98
C TYR A 36 2.99 -11.01 3.33
N GLY A 37 2.66 -11.23 4.60
CA GLY A 37 2.04 -12.47 5.05
C GLY A 37 0.51 -12.39 4.96
N GLN A 38 -0.13 -13.45 4.49
CA GLN A 38 -1.58 -13.58 4.44
C GLN A 38 -2.01 -14.85 5.20
N PRO A 39 -3.01 -14.76 6.10
CA PRO A 39 -3.57 -15.93 6.77
C PRO A 39 -3.97 -17.01 5.76
N ASP A 40 -3.64 -18.26 6.07
CA ASP A 40 -3.90 -19.46 5.27
C ASP A 40 -3.25 -19.53 3.86
N GLU A 41 -2.61 -18.44 3.40
CA GLU A 41 -1.89 -18.40 2.11
C GLU A 41 -0.36 -18.32 2.27
N GLY A 42 0.13 -17.85 3.41
CA GLY A 42 1.57 -17.72 3.67
C GLY A 42 2.13 -16.41 3.11
N MET A 43 3.34 -16.45 2.53
CA MET A 43 3.98 -15.25 1.98
C MET A 43 3.47 -14.96 0.57
N VAL A 44 2.92 -13.76 0.38
CA VAL A 44 2.47 -13.26 -0.91
C VAL A 44 3.49 -12.27 -1.45
N HIS A 45 3.81 -12.37 -2.74
CA HIS A 45 4.67 -11.42 -3.45
C HIS A 45 3.88 -10.75 -4.58
N VAL A 46 3.89 -9.42 -4.57
CA VAL A 46 3.26 -8.58 -5.59
C VAL A 46 4.36 -7.81 -6.31
N ASN A 47 4.40 -7.96 -7.64
CA ASN A 47 5.14 -7.06 -8.51
C ASN A 47 4.23 -5.89 -8.88
N VAL A 48 4.58 -4.69 -8.44
CA VAL A 48 3.72 -3.51 -8.58
C VAL A 48 3.59 -3.12 -10.05
N THR A 49 2.34 -3.13 -10.52
CA THR A 49 1.95 -2.63 -11.84
C THR A 49 0.84 -1.59 -11.70
N ASP A 50 0.56 -0.85 -12.78
CA ASP A 50 -0.60 0.06 -12.83
C ASP A 50 -1.93 -0.68 -12.57
N ASP A 51 -2.08 -1.90 -13.08
CA ASP A 51 -3.27 -2.72 -12.85
C ASP A 51 -3.40 -3.08 -11.36
N HIS A 52 -2.33 -3.54 -10.72
CA HIS A 52 -2.32 -3.84 -9.28
C HIS A 52 -2.58 -2.59 -8.43
N ARG A 53 -2.06 -1.43 -8.82
CA ARG A 53 -2.36 -0.16 -8.12
C ARG A 53 -3.84 0.20 -8.24
N THR A 54 -4.43 -0.02 -9.41
CA THR A 54 -5.85 0.25 -9.65
C THR A 54 -6.73 -0.70 -8.84
N GLU A 55 -6.45 -1.99 -8.86
CA GLU A 55 -7.15 -3.00 -8.06
C GLU A 55 -7.10 -2.70 -6.56
N MET A 56 -5.92 -2.30 -6.05
CA MET A 56 -5.74 -1.98 -4.63
C MET A 56 -6.44 -0.66 -4.26
N ARG A 57 -6.50 0.31 -5.18
CA ARG A 57 -7.31 1.54 -4.99
C ARG A 57 -8.80 1.21 -4.92
N ASP A 58 -9.32 0.46 -5.88
CA ASP A 58 -10.73 0.04 -5.90
C ASP A 58 -11.11 -0.76 -4.64
N LEU A 59 -10.19 -1.58 -4.13
CA LEU A 59 -10.39 -2.30 -2.87
C LEU A 59 -10.43 -1.34 -1.68
N LEU A 60 -9.49 -0.40 -1.58
CA LEU A 60 -9.43 0.59 -0.51
C LEU A 60 -10.64 1.53 -0.51
N GLU A 61 -11.22 1.83 -1.67
CA GLU A 61 -12.46 2.63 -1.78
C GLU A 61 -13.68 1.94 -1.18
N ARG A 62 -13.63 0.60 -1.03
CA ARG A 62 -14.71 -0.18 -0.40
C ARG A 62 -14.60 -0.23 1.12
N PHE A 63 -13.52 0.29 1.71
CA PHE A 63 -13.33 0.30 3.15
C PHE A 63 -14.18 1.41 3.79
N GLU A 64 -14.70 1.13 4.98
CA GLU A 64 -15.47 2.10 5.76
C GLU A 64 -14.53 2.93 6.64
N GLY A 65 -14.71 4.26 6.67
CA GLY A 65 -13.90 5.16 7.49
C GLY A 65 -13.70 6.54 6.87
N ASP A 66 -12.70 7.26 7.37
CA ASP A 66 -12.29 8.58 6.84
C ASP A 66 -11.35 8.39 5.64
N THR A 67 -11.93 8.00 4.50
CA THR A 67 -11.20 7.73 3.24
C THR A 67 -10.57 8.99 2.67
N GLU A 68 -11.22 10.15 2.82
CA GLU A 68 -10.66 11.45 2.41
C GLU A 68 -9.33 11.74 3.12
N ARG A 69 -9.30 11.60 4.46
CA ARG A 69 -8.07 11.78 5.23
C ARG A 69 -7.01 10.74 4.88
N PHE A 70 -7.41 9.50 4.66
CA PHE A 70 -6.50 8.43 4.25
C PHE A 70 -5.76 8.78 2.94
N TRP A 71 -6.48 9.18 1.90
CA TRP A 71 -5.89 9.54 0.60
C TRP A 71 -4.99 10.77 0.69
N LYS A 72 -5.40 11.76 1.50
CA LYS A 72 -4.56 12.93 1.80
C LYS A 72 -3.23 12.55 2.44
N LEU A 73 -3.23 11.59 3.37
CA LEU A 73 -1.99 11.10 4.02
C LEU A 73 -1.11 10.31 3.04
N LEU A 74 -1.71 9.50 2.17
CA LEU A 74 -1.00 8.82 1.08
C LEU A 74 -0.43 9.79 0.04
N GLY A 75 -0.91 11.04 0.01
CA GLY A 75 -0.44 12.09 -0.89
C GLY A 75 -0.85 11.84 -2.33
N SER A 76 -2.04 11.26 -2.54
CA SER A 76 -2.68 11.20 -3.85
C SER A 76 -3.48 12.47 -4.14
N ASP A 77 -2.91 13.63 -3.85
CA ASP A 77 -3.29 14.88 -4.53
C ASP A 77 -2.45 14.97 -5.81
N THR A 78 -2.74 14.08 -6.77
CA THR A 78 -2.33 14.26 -8.16
C THR A 78 -3.59 14.30 -9.03
N ASP A 79 -4.46 15.27 -8.73
CA ASP A 79 -5.41 15.80 -9.69
C ASP A 79 -5.02 17.28 -9.91
N THR A 80 -4.01 17.49 -10.76
CA THR A 80 -3.77 18.75 -11.47
C THR A 80 -3.07 18.45 -12.79
#